data_AF-A0A2E5W2J8-F1
#
_entry.id   AF-A0A2E5W2J8-F1
#
_cell.length_a   1.000
_cell.length_b   1.000
_cell.length_c   1.000
_cell.angle_alpha   90.00
_cell.angle_beta   90.00
_cell.angle_gamma   90.00
#
_symmetry.space_group_name_H-M   'P 1'
#
loop_
_entity.id
_entity.type
_entity.pdbx_description
1 polymer ?
#
loop_
_entity_poly.entity_id
_entity_poly.type
_entity_poly.pdbx_seq_one_letter_code
_entity_poly.pdbx_strand_id
1 'polypeptide(L)'
;MSFMVLNTGRVASQFFYINLKIQSNIIMPSRYEFDYVVKSFLKRRYKSPLYKMKKKLKLELIQNPNAISGIVFHSLRRNLIYPLHSKRNVDFLKACQNILGIKVIFFPVRDLNAVYKSELNRQLARIVGDWSFPNTMNGWRYHWKMNHYNSLKTLALNDNNCFEYLPKKIIEDDLQNFSRKFIVERAKIYSLYKLYSNVFNNVKIFDYSHLFNSPDKVFEKMGKVAGFEVSNPSMIKTRLNGLANRFMLYNGFSIRIDMQTLREWKKKGINTEKRRNIYQNFSLKRIMMNDYNPFLLCCRFKFEIPEVIRVCEDWGQYQKLITLDDKLLPSVVETLGSKIAIGVQEDDKKNFSNDELNEMLKYIIDVICPRFNKNFEILMKYYKNYVYEKDLKQSNLYSQFKKENQSEYNEINKILNDSDFLIN
;
A
#
# COMPACT_ATOMS: atom_id res chain seq x y z
N MET A 1 -6.38 18.32 21.02
CA MET A 1 -5.08 17.71 21.37
C MET A 1 -4.40 17.21 20.09
N SER A 2 -3.08 16.97 20.05
CA SER A 2 -2.47 16.32 18.88
C SER A 2 -1.45 15.24 19.24
N PHE A 3 -1.41 14.19 18.42
CA PHE A 3 -0.61 13.00 18.67
C PHE A 3 0.09 12.51 17.40
N MET A 4 1.14 11.72 17.58
CA MET A 4 1.83 11.04 16.49
C MET A 4 1.88 9.54 16.77
N VAL A 5 1.57 8.72 15.77
CA VAL A 5 1.84 7.28 15.81
C VAL A 5 3.04 7.00 14.95
N LEU A 6 4.08 6.43 15.56
CA LEU A 6 5.25 6.00 14.83
C LEU A 6 4.99 4.64 14.21
N ASN A 7 5.48 4.46 12.99
CA ASN A 7 5.59 3.15 12.42
C ASN A 7 7.06 2.72 12.39
N THR A 8 7.40 1.83 13.31
CA THR A 8 8.70 1.16 13.48
C THR A 8 8.80 -0.11 12.62
N GLY A 9 7.81 -0.40 11.77
CA GLY A 9 7.83 -1.40 10.69
C GLY A 9 7.42 -0.76 9.36
N ARG A 10 7.22 -1.48 8.24
CA ARG A 10 6.73 -0.88 6.96
C ARG A 10 5.22 -0.98 6.75
N VAL A 11 4.54 -1.88 7.45
CA VAL A 11 3.15 -2.27 7.18
C VAL A 11 2.14 -1.58 8.12
N ALA A 12 2.52 -1.25 9.35
CA ALA A 12 1.61 -0.70 10.36
C ALA A 12 1.10 0.72 10.08
N SER A 13 1.91 1.57 9.42
CA SER A 13 1.54 2.98 9.21
C SER A 13 0.25 3.10 8.45
N GLN A 14 -0.01 2.17 7.54
CA GLN A 14 -1.23 2.22 6.75
C GLN A 14 -2.42 1.77 7.60
N PHE A 15 -2.26 0.74 8.43
CA PHE A 15 -3.29 0.33 9.40
C PHE A 15 -3.71 1.46 10.32
N PHE A 16 -2.75 2.10 10.99
CA PHE A 16 -3.01 3.24 11.88
C PHE A 16 -3.64 4.39 11.11
N TYR A 17 -3.08 4.73 9.94
CA TYR A 17 -3.59 5.85 9.16
C TYR A 17 -5.06 5.66 8.79
N ILE A 18 -5.42 4.48 8.29
CA ILE A 18 -6.79 4.17 7.90
C ILE A 18 -7.71 4.20 9.11
N ASN A 19 -7.38 3.44 10.15
CA ASN A 19 -8.24 3.29 11.32
C ASN A 19 -8.46 4.60 12.04
N LEU A 20 -7.45 5.48 12.08
CA LEU A 20 -7.61 6.80 12.68
C LEU A 20 -8.34 7.77 11.75
N LYS A 21 -8.10 7.73 10.43
CA LYS A 21 -8.75 8.64 9.46
C LYS A 21 -10.26 8.44 9.37
N ILE A 22 -10.76 7.23 9.61
CA ILE A 22 -12.21 6.96 9.59
C ILE A 22 -12.94 7.43 10.85
N GLN A 23 -12.22 7.80 11.92
CA GLN A 23 -12.85 8.27 13.14
C GLN A 23 -13.34 9.70 12.93
N SER A 24 -14.61 9.94 13.24
CA SER A 24 -15.31 11.21 12.99
C SER A 24 -14.70 12.43 13.71
N ASN A 25 -13.96 12.20 14.78
CA ASN A 25 -13.33 13.19 15.64
C ASN A 25 -11.80 13.27 15.44
N ILE A 26 -11.25 12.68 14.37
CA ILE A 26 -9.81 12.73 14.09
C ILE A 26 -9.56 13.36 12.72
N ILE A 27 -8.82 14.45 12.72
CA ILE A 27 -8.24 15.07 11.53
C ILE A 27 -6.88 14.43 11.28
N MET A 28 -6.77 13.71 10.16
CA MET A 28 -5.55 12.98 9.78
C MET A 28 -5.07 13.42 8.39
N PRO A 29 -3.99 14.24 8.30
CA PRO A 29 -3.41 14.61 7.00
C PRO A 29 -2.86 13.38 6.30
N SER A 30 -2.78 13.40 4.98
CA SER A 30 -2.31 12.23 4.24
C SER A 30 -0.86 11.89 4.60
N ARG A 31 -0.51 10.60 4.54
CA ARG A 31 0.87 10.19 4.83
C ARG A 31 1.86 10.87 3.88
N TYR A 32 1.47 11.07 2.63
CA TYR A 32 2.33 11.71 1.62
C TYR A 32 2.49 13.21 1.85
N GLU A 33 1.45 13.89 2.31
CA GLU A 33 1.53 15.29 2.74
C GLU A 33 2.57 15.44 3.86
N PHE A 34 2.55 14.55 4.86
CA PHE A 34 3.54 14.59 5.94
C PHE A 34 4.94 14.15 5.49
N ASP A 35 5.06 13.10 4.67
CA ASP A 35 6.34 12.70 4.06
C ASP A 35 6.98 13.88 3.28
N TYR A 36 6.18 14.68 2.58
CA TYR A 36 6.64 15.87 1.87
C TYR A 36 7.15 16.96 2.83
N VAL A 37 6.45 17.21 3.94
CA VAL A 37 6.89 18.13 4.99
C VAL A 37 8.23 17.69 5.57
N VAL A 38 8.35 16.41 5.95
CA VAL A 38 9.56 15.84 6.53
C VAL A 38 10.73 15.97 5.54
N LYS A 39 10.55 15.57 4.27
CA LYS A 39 11.61 15.70 3.24
C LYS A 39 12.00 17.14 2.98
N SER A 40 11.04 18.06 2.95
CA SER A 40 11.31 19.48 2.73
C SER A 40 12.12 20.08 3.88
N PHE A 41 11.78 19.71 5.12
CA PHE A 41 12.50 20.17 6.29
C PHE A 41 13.91 19.55 6.36
N LEU A 42 14.00 18.23 6.26
CA LEU A 42 15.24 17.49 6.52
C LEU A 42 16.21 17.47 5.34
N LYS A 43 15.72 17.49 4.10
CA LYS A 43 16.60 17.50 2.91
C LYS A 43 16.79 18.88 2.33
N ARG A 44 15.70 19.65 2.18
CA ARG A 44 15.70 20.94 1.47
C ARG A 44 15.85 22.14 2.41
N ARG A 45 15.80 21.94 3.72
CA ARG A 45 15.89 22.98 4.76
C ARG A 45 14.77 24.03 4.68
N TYR A 46 13.63 23.68 4.10
CA TYR A 46 12.46 24.56 4.00
C TYR A 46 11.45 24.23 5.08
N LYS A 47 11.13 25.22 5.91
CA LYS A 47 10.09 25.11 6.95
C LYS A 47 8.68 25.46 6.45
N SER A 48 8.57 26.14 5.30
CA SER A 48 7.27 26.60 4.75
C SER A 48 6.21 25.49 4.66
N PRO A 49 6.50 24.26 4.18
CA PRO A 49 5.51 23.19 4.16
C PRO A 49 4.94 22.83 5.54
N LEU A 50 5.76 22.88 6.60
CA LEU A 50 5.33 22.62 7.96
C LEU A 50 4.33 23.70 8.45
N TYR A 51 4.61 24.96 8.18
CA TYR A 51 3.70 26.07 8.53
C TYR A 51 2.40 26.03 7.71
N LYS A 52 2.47 25.67 6.43
CA LYS A 52 1.28 25.46 5.60
C LYS A 52 0.39 24.35 6.16
N MET A 53 1.00 23.23 6.59
CA MET A 53 0.29 22.14 7.25
C MET A 53 -0.35 22.59 8.57
N LYS A 54 0.37 23.34 9.42
CA LYS A 54 -0.20 23.91 10.66
C LYS A 54 -1.45 24.76 10.36
N LYS A 55 -1.37 25.63 9.34
CA LYS A 55 -2.49 26.49 8.95
C LYS A 55 -3.69 25.65 8.50
N LYS A 56 -3.46 24.63 7.67
CA LYS A 56 -4.49 23.68 7.21
C LYS A 56 -5.18 22.99 8.39
N LEU A 57 -4.40 22.36 9.28
CA LEU A 57 -4.92 21.68 10.48
C LEU A 57 -5.71 22.62 11.38
N LYS A 58 -5.26 23.88 11.54
CA LYS A 58 -5.99 24.88 12.33
C LYS A 58 -7.35 25.21 11.72
N LEU A 59 -7.44 25.35 10.40
CA LEU A 59 -8.70 25.62 9.71
C LEU A 59 -9.67 24.44 9.84
N GLU A 60 -9.18 23.21 9.68
CA GLU A 60 -10.00 22.00 9.84
C GLU A 60 -10.52 21.86 11.29
N LEU A 61 -9.69 22.17 12.29
CA LEU A 61 -10.11 22.19 13.70
C LEU A 61 -11.13 23.30 14.02
N ILE A 62 -11.11 24.43 13.30
CA ILE A 62 -12.15 25.46 13.45
C ILE A 62 -13.48 24.96 12.89
N GLN A 63 -13.45 24.22 11.78
CA GLN A 63 -14.64 23.62 11.17
C GLN A 63 -15.20 22.44 11.97
N ASN A 64 -14.34 21.73 12.72
CA ASN A 64 -14.73 20.64 13.61
C ASN A 64 -14.06 20.81 15.00
N PRO A 65 -14.64 21.64 15.89
CA PRO A 65 -14.04 22.00 17.17
C PRO A 65 -13.80 20.82 18.13
N ASN A 66 -14.59 19.76 17.99
CA ASN A 66 -14.49 18.55 18.80
C ASN A 66 -13.45 17.55 18.26
N ALA A 67 -12.86 17.83 17.10
CA ALA A 67 -11.83 16.98 16.53
C ALA A 67 -10.47 17.20 17.20
N ILE A 68 -9.65 16.16 17.13
CA ILE A 68 -8.22 16.21 17.43
C ILE A 68 -7.41 15.97 16.17
N SER A 69 -6.14 16.39 16.15
CA SER A 69 -5.26 16.12 15.01
C SER A 69 -4.29 14.98 15.32
N GLY A 70 -4.22 14.00 14.42
CA GLY A 70 -3.26 12.91 14.50
C GLY A 70 -2.30 12.95 13.32
N ILE A 71 -1.11 12.37 13.49
CA ILE A 71 -0.17 12.14 12.39
C ILE A 71 0.33 10.71 12.49
N VAL A 72 0.28 9.97 11.38
CA VAL A 72 0.99 8.69 11.27
C VAL A 72 2.30 8.88 10.54
N PHE A 73 3.41 8.68 11.26
CA PHE A 73 4.74 8.93 10.72
C PHE A 73 5.53 7.64 10.53
N HIS A 74 5.97 7.42 9.29
CA HIS A 74 6.82 6.29 8.94
C HIS A 74 8.31 6.62 9.11
N SER A 75 8.76 6.70 10.36
CA SER A 75 10.13 7.13 10.75
C SER A 75 11.25 6.30 10.10
N LEU A 76 10.99 5.03 9.75
CA LEU A 76 11.95 4.13 9.11
C LEU A 76 11.99 4.20 7.56
N ARG A 77 11.11 4.97 6.89
CA ARG A 77 11.19 5.14 5.43
C ARG A 77 12.39 6.02 5.06
N ARG A 78 13.17 5.60 4.06
CA ARG A 78 14.13 6.45 3.31
C ARG A 78 15.06 7.32 4.18
N ASN A 79 15.48 6.82 5.35
CA ASN A 79 16.38 7.55 6.25
C ASN A 79 15.85 8.95 6.58
N LEU A 80 14.53 9.10 6.78
CA LEU A 80 13.97 10.42 7.07
C LEU A 80 14.58 10.96 8.37
N ILE A 81 14.77 10.12 9.40
CA ILE A 81 15.41 10.49 10.68
C ILE A 81 16.81 9.87 10.85
N TYR A 82 17.41 9.35 9.76
CA TYR A 82 18.76 8.80 9.83
C TYR A 82 19.78 9.74 9.17
N PRO A 83 20.97 9.94 9.75
CA PRO A 83 21.47 9.31 10.98
C PRO A 83 20.72 9.78 12.25
N LEU A 84 20.54 8.86 13.20
CA LEU A 84 19.88 9.14 14.48
C LEU A 84 20.65 10.24 15.23
N HIS A 85 19.94 11.04 16.03
CA HIS A 85 20.50 12.11 16.86
C HIS A 85 21.23 13.26 16.12
N SER A 86 21.18 13.33 14.79
CA SER A 86 21.67 14.53 14.11
C SER A 86 20.89 15.76 14.58
N LYS A 87 21.60 16.90 14.79
CA LYS A 87 20.98 18.17 15.22
C LYS A 87 19.75 18.51 14.38
N ARG A 88 19.83 18.26 13.06
CA ARG A 88 18.72 18.50 12.12
C ARG A 88 17.47 17.67 12.43
N ASN A 89 17.64 16.40 12.77
CA ASN A 89 16.51 15.53 13.08
C ASN A 89 15.88 15.91 14.41
N VAL A 90 16.71 16.26 15.41
CA VAL A 90 16.23 16.80 16.69
C VAL A 90 15.45 18.11 16.47
N ASP A 91 15.97 19.02 15.66
CA ASP A 91 15.30 20.29 15.33
C ASP A 91 13.96 20.08 14.64
N PHE A 92 13.86 19.08 13.74
CA PHE A 92 12.60 18.71 13.12
C PHE A 92 11.58 18.15 14.11
N LEU A 93 12.01 17.27 15.03
CA LEU A 93 11.13 16.74 16.08
C LEU A 93 10.66 17.84 17.03
N LYS A 94 11.57 18.75 17.45
CA LYS A 94 11.22 19.95 18.22
C LYS A 94 10.24 20.85 17.46
N ALA A 95 10.42 20.98 16.14
CA ALA A 95 9.47 21.71 15.30
C ALA A 95 8.10 21.01 15.26
N CYS A 96 8.04 19.68 15.22
CA CYS A 96 6.78 18.95 15.32
C CYS A 96 6.08 19.19 16.67
N GLN A 97 6.83 19.17 17.77
CA GLN A 97 6.32 19.49 19.10
C GLN A 97 5.80 20.94 19.17
N ASN A 98 6.63 21.92 18.78
CA ASN A 98 6.36 23.33 19.01
C ASN A 98 5.42 23.96 17.97
N ILE A 99 5.48 23.52 16.71
CA ILE A 99 4.71 24.11 15.59
C ILE A 99 3.41 23.34 15.38
N LEU A 100 3.45 22.01 15.33
CA LEU A 100 2.25 21.18 15.15
C LEU A 100 1.57 20.82 16.49
N GLY A 101 2.20 21.17 17.62
CA GLY A 101 1.62 21.01 18.95
C GLY A 101 1.57 19.56 19.44
N ILE A 102 2.35 18.65 18.84
CA ILE A 102 2.29 17.21 19.12
C ILE A 102 2.64 16.95 20.58
N LYS A 103 1.69 16.41 21.33
CA LYS A 103 1.81 16.17 22.78
C LYS A 103 2.16 14.73 23.12
N VAL A 104 1.64 13.77 22.36
CA VAL A 104 1.77 12.33 22.64
C VAL A 104 2.37 11.61 21.45
N ILE A 105 3.30 10.70 21.72
CA ILE A 105 3.86 9.78 20.72
C ILE A 105 3.44 8.36 21.09
N PHE A 106 2.81 7.64 20.17
CA PHE A 106 2.59 6.21 20.28
C PHE A 106 3.68 5.47 19.51
N PHE A 107 4.41 4.62 20.22
CA PHE A 107 5.61 3.93 19.76
C PHE A 107 5.39 2.41 19.82
N PRO A 108 4.89 1.77 18.73
CA PRO A 108 4.79 0.32 18.68
C PRO A 108 6.18 -0.31 18.66
N VAL A 109 6.42 -1.31 19.49
CA VAL A 109 7.63 -2.12 19.52
C VAL A 109 7.30 -3.50 19.00
N ARG A 110 8.15 -4.02 18.12
CA ARG A 110 8.02 -5.36 17.54
C ARG A 110 9.10 -6.24 18.14
N ASP A 111 8.83 -7.53 18.26
CA ASP A 111 9.87 -8.52 18.51
C ASP A 111 10.94 -8.54 17.38
N LEU A 112 12.19 -8.80 17.76
CA LEU A 112 13.36 -8.82 16.87
C LEU A 112 13.18 -9.83 15.72
N ASN A 113 12.75 -11.04 16.06
CA ASN A 113 12.55 -12.12 15.10
C ASN A 113 11.37 -11.80 14.17
N ALA A 114 10.30 -11.25 14.72
CA ALA A 114 9.15 -10.80 13.94
C ALA A 114 9.52 -9.68 12.94
N VAL A 115 10.42 -8.76 13.30
CA VAL A 115 10.95 -7.75 12.37
C VAL A 115 11.73 -8.40 11.24
N TYR A 116 12.67 -9.30 11.56
CA TYR A 116 13.48 -10.00 10.58
C TYR A 116 12.62 -10.79 9.60
N LYS A 117 11.78 -11.69 10.12
CA LYS A 117 10.90 -12.56 9.31
C LYS A 117 9.99 -11.76 8.39
N SER A 118 9.43 -10.68 8.91
CA SER A 118 8.55 -9.81 8.14
C SER A 118 9.29 -9.09 7.00
N GLU A 119 10.54 -8.69 7.20
CA GLU A 119 11.36 -8.08 6.17
C GLU A 119 11.86 -9.12 5.16
N LEU A 120 12.33 -10.28 5.62
CA LEU A 120 12.72 -11.44 4.83
C LEU A 120 11.62 -11.82 3.84
N ASN A 121 10.44 -12.19 4.34
CA ASN A 121 9.29 -12.58 3.53
C ASN A 121 8.84 -11.48 2.55
N ARG A 122 9.02 -10.21 2.93
CA ARG A 122 8.72 -9.08 2.04
C ARG A 122 9.72 -8.96 0.90
N GLN A 123 11.00 -9.18 1.14
CA GLN A 123 12.02 -9.11 0.10
C GLN A 123 11.97 -10.34 -0.81
N LEU A 124 11.75 -11.53 -0.26
CA LEU A 124 11.47 -12.74 -1.05
C LEU A 124 10.26 -12.53 -1.96
N ALA A 125 9.16 -12.00 -1.42
CA ALA A 125 7.97 -11.69 -2.21
C ALA A 125 8.17 -10.65 -3.32
N ARG A 126 9.17 -9.77 -3.20
CA ARG A 126 9.50 -8.78 -4.22
C ARG A 126 10.28 -9.38 -5.38
N ILE A 127 11.15 -10.35 -5.12
CA ILE A 127 11.89 -11.07 -6.16
C ILE A 127 10.92 -11.69 -7.17
N VAL A 128 9.75 -12.12 -6.68
CA VAL A 128 8.69 -12.76 -7.50
C VAL A 128 7.56 -11.80 -7.87
N GLY A 129 7.79 -10.49 -7.81
CA GLY A 129 6.90 -9.49 -8.39
C GLY A 129 5.69 -9.06 -7.54
N ASP A 130 5.70 -9.26 -6.22
CA ASP A 130 4.64 -8.77 -5.30
C ASP A 130 3.20 -9.14 -5.74
N TRP A 131 2.98 -10.39 -6.19
CA TRP A 131 1.70 -10.90 -6.71
C TRP A 131 1.28 -10.39 -8.08
N SER A 132 2.15 -9.66 -8.77
CA SER A 132 1.97 -9.36 -10.19
C SER A 132 2.29 -10.60 -11.03
N PHE A 133 1.52 -10.82 -12.10
CA PHE A 133 1.67 -12.04 -12.88
C PHE A 133 2.77 -11.86 -13.93
N PRO A 134 3.65 -12.86 -14.12
CA PRO A 134 4.59 -12.85 -15.23
C PRO A 134 3.84 -12.66 -16.55
N ASN A 135 4.40 -11.81 -17.41
CA ASN A 135 3.84 -11.61 -18.75
C ASN A 135 3.83 -12.96 -19.48
N THR A 136 2.80 -13.22 -20.28
CA THR A 136 2.56 -14.47 -21.04
C THR A 136 2.10 -15.70 -20.26
N MET A 137 2.21 -15.72 -18.92
CA MET A 137 1.68 -16.82 -18.10
C MET A 137 0.17 -16.95 -18.31
N ASN A 138 -0.29 -18.09 -18.86
CA ASN A 138 -1.67 -18.29 -19.35
C ASN A 138 -2.18 -17.14 -20.28
N GLY A 139 -1.26 -16.55 -21.05
CA GLY A 139 -1.53 -15.42 -21.93
C GLY A 139 -1.71 -14.08 -21.23
N TRP A 140 -1.32 -13.93 -19.96
CA TRP A 140 -1.44 -12.69 -19.19
C TRP A 140 -0.70 -11.52 -19.83
N ARG A 141 -1.31 -10.33 -19.77
CA ARG A 141 -0.78 -9.08 -20.32
C ARG A 141 -1.18 -7.91 -19.40
N TYR A 142 -0.32 -6.91 -19.28
CA TYR A 142 -0.73 -5.63 -18.67
C TYR A 142 -1.53 -4.75 -19.64
N HIS A 143 -1.29 -4.92 -20.95
CA HIS A 143 -1.97 -4.20 -22.02
C HIS A 143 -2.68 -5.19 -22.93
N TRP A 144 -3.98 -5.33 -22.73
CA TRP A 144 -4.87 -6.15 -23.54
C TRP A 144 -5.30 -5.41 -24.80
N LYS A 145 -5.72 -6.16 -25.83
CA LYS A 145 -6.32 -5.60 -27.05
C LYS A 145 -7.68 -6.23 -27.26
N MET A 146 -8.70 -5.42 -27.53
CA MET A 146 -10.07 -5.89 -27.73
C MET A 146 -10.20 -6.86 -28.90
N ASN A 147 -9.49 -6.60 -30.00
CA ASN A 147 -9.51 -7.43 -31.20
C ASN A 147 -9.01 -8.89 -30.97
N HIS A 148 -8.37 -9.18 -29.84
CA HIS A 148 -7.98 -10.55 -29.46
C HIS A 148 -9.09 -11.32 -28.72
N TYR A 149 -10.30 -10.76 -28.59
CA TYR A 149 -11.38 -11.36 -27.79
C TYR A 149 -11.69 -12.79 -28.21
N ASN A 150 -11.98 -13.01 -29.50
CA ASN A 150 -12.39 -14.32 -30.00
C ASN A 150 -11.30 -15.38 -29.84
N SER A 151 -10.03 -15.03 -30.12
CA SER A 151 -8.92 -15.97 -30.01
C SER A 151 -8.56 -16.31 -28.57
N LEU A 152 -8.73 -15.37 -27.64
CA LEU A 152 -8.41 -15.59 -26.23
C LEU A 152 -9.58 -16.21 -25.45
N LYS A 153 -10.83 -15.99 -25.85
CA LYS A 153 -11.99 -16.60 -25.17
C LYS A 153 -11.98 -18.13 -25.27
N THR A 154 -11.48 -18.68 -26.37
CA THR A 154 -11.45 -20.13 -26.62
C THR A 154 -10.13 -20.80 -26.22
N LEU A 155 -9.09 -20.02 -25.88
CA LEU A 155 -7.79 -20.55 -25.53
C LEU A 155 -7.83 -21.23 -24.15
N ALA A 156 -7.47 -22.52 -24.11
CA ALA A 156 -7.36 -23.28 -22.87
C ALA A 156 -6.29 -22.70 -21.92
N LEU A 157 -6.56 -22.76 -20.62
CA LEU A 157 -5.69 -22.25 -19.55
C LEU A 157 -5.03 -23.43 -18.82
N ASN A 158 -4.03 -24.04 -19.45
CA ASN A 158 -3.47 -25.32 -18.99
C ASN A 158 -2.08 -25.20 -18.38
N ASP A 159 -1.49 -24.01 -18.35
CA ASP A 159 -0.17 -23.85 -17.80
C ASP A 159 -0.25 -23.76 -16.28
N ASN A 160 0.02 -24.89 -15.64
CA ASN A 160 0.14 -25.01 -14.18
C ASN A 160 1.60 -24.81 -13.71
N ASN A 161 2.57 -24.68 -14.61
CA ASN A 161 3.99 -24.68 -14.28
C ASN A 161 4.55 -23.25 -14.22
N CYS A 162 4.40 -22.60 -13.07
CA CYS A 162 4.99 -21.28 -12.84
C CYS A 162 6.52 -21.22 -12.93
N PHE A 163 7.23 -22.35 -12.88
CA PHE A 163 8.69 -22.37 -12.86
C PHE A 163 9.33 -22.05 -14.22
N GLU A 164 8.56 -21.99 -15.30
CA GLU A 164 9.02 -21.45 -16.58
C GLU A 164 9.20 -19.92 -16.51
N TYR A 165 8.52 -19.26 -15.57
CA TYR A 165 8.53 -17.81 -15.41
C TYR A 165 9.17 -17.33 -14.11
N LEU A 166 9.22 -18.19 -13.09
CA LEU A 166 9.67 -17.87 -11.74
C LEU A 166 10.75 -18.85 -11.28
N PRO A 167 11.69 -18.41 -10.42
CA PRO A 167 12.79 -19.25 -9.96
C PRO A 167 12.31 -20.48 -9.16
N LYS A 168 13.02 -21.60 -9.25
CA LYS A 168 12.63 -22.84 -8.55
C LYS A 168 12.80 -22.79 -7.03
N LYS A 169 13.74 -21.98 -6.55
CA LYS A 169 14.05 -21.79 -5.14
C LYS A 169 14.50 -20.35 -4.97
N ILE A 170 14.02 -19.69 -3.92
CA ILE A 170 14.53 -18.39 -3.49
C ILE A 170 15.02 -18.58 -2.07
N ILE A 171 16.31 -18.34 -1.86
CA ILE A 171 16.94 -18.45 -0.56
C ILE A 171 17.38 -17.08 -0.05
N GLU A 172 17.82 -17.07 1.19
CA GLU A 172 18.26 -15.87 1.86
C GLU A 172 19.48 -15.22 1.18
N ASP A 173 20.36 -16.01 0.57
CA ASP A 173 21.54 -15.51 -0.15
C ASP A 173 21.16 -14.66 -1.37
N ASP A 174 20.02 -14.95 -2.01
CA ASP A 174 19.48 -14.11 -3.10
C ASP A 174 19.21 -12.69 -2.61
N LEU A 175 18.92 -12.50 -1.31
CA LEU A 175 18.65 -11.19 -0.74
C LEU A 175 19.89 -10.30 -0.68
N GLN A 176 21.10 -10.85 -0.52
CA GLN A 176 22.31 -10.03 -0.56
C GLN A 176 22.50 -9.39 -1.95
N ASN A 177 22.20 -10.16 -3.00
CA ASN A 177 22.33 -9.70 -4.38
C ASN A 177 21.20 -8.73 -4.77
N PHE A 178 19.95 -8.99 -4.34
CA PHE A 178 18.79 -8.18 -4.72
C PHE A 178 18.50 -7.00 -3.78
N SER A 179 18.92 -7.08 -2.51
CA SER A 179 18.62 -6.07 -1.49
C SER A 179 19.92 -5.41 -1.02
N ARG A 180 20.30 -4.29 -1.67
CA ARG A 180 21.38 -3.39 -1.20
C ARG A 180 21.17 -2.82 0.23
N LYS A 181 20.09 -3.19 0.93
CA LYS A 181 19.56 -2.53 2.15
C LYS A 181 18.79 -3.51 3.06
N PHE A 182 19.38 -4.65 3.41
CA PHE A 182 18.81 -5.47 4.49
C PHE A 182 18.76 -4.63 5.80
N ILE A 183 17.74 -4.84 6.64
CA ILE A 183 17.25 -3.87 7.65
C ILE A 183 18.19 -3.60 8.85
N VAL A 184 19.43 -4.06 8.80
CA VAL A 184 20.41 -4.03 9.90
C VAL A 184 20.52 -2.65 10.55
N GLU A 185 20.69 -1.57 9.78
CA GLU A 185 20.80 -0.20 10.32
C GLU A 185 19.49 0.39 10.86
N ARG A 186 18.34 -0.15 10.44
CA ARG A 186 17.01 0.41 10.77
C ARG A 186 16.32 -0.30 11.94
N ALA A 187 16.95 -1.35 12.46
CA ALA A 187 16.49 -2.08 13.63
C ALA A 187 17.05 -1.52 14.96
N LYS A 188 17.65 -0.32 14.93
CA LYS A 188 18.08 0.44 16.13
C LYS A 188 16.88 1.05 16.89
N ILE A 189 16.01 0.18 17.40
CA ILE A 189 14.70 0.52 17.95
C ILE A 189 14.78 1.32 19.26
N TYR A 190 15.72 0.99 20.14
CA TYR A 190 15.92 1.68 21.41
C TYR A 190 16.54 3.07 21.18
N SER A 191 17.54 3.16 20.32
CA SER A 191 18.13 4.44 19.90
C SER A 191 17.08 5.36 19.26
N LEU A 192 16.18 4.81 18.45
CA LEU A 192 15.04 5.56 17.91
C LEU A 192 14.08 6.01 19.02
N TYR A 193 13.73 5.13 19.96
CA TYR A 193 12.92 5.50 21.12
C TYR A 193 13.55 6.66 21.90
N LYS A 194 14.85 6.54 22.24
CA LYS A 194 15.61 7.56 22.99
C LYS A 194 15.59 8.92 22.30
N LEU A 195 15.68 8.95 20.96
CA LEU A 195 15.58 10.19 20.21
C LEU A 195 14.22 10.89 20.42
N TYR A 196 13.13 10.12 20.43
CA TYR A 196 11.80 10.68 20.67
C TYR A 196 11.58 11.04 22.13
N SER A 197 11.97 10.18 23.09
CA SER A 197 11.82 10.47 24.53
C SER A 197 12.63 11.69 24.97
N ASN A 198 13.74 11.99 24.30
CA ASN A 198 14.54 13.20 24.56
C ASN A 198 13.87 14.49 24.08
N VAL A 199 12.88 14.41 23.19
CA VAL A 199 12.17 15.58 22.65
C VAL A 199 10.74 15.69 23.19
N PHE A 200 10.06 14.56 23.35
CA PHE A 200 8.67 14.49 23.76
C PHE A 200 8.56 13.89 25.17
N ASN A 201 7.87 14.60 26.06
CA ASN A 201 7.70 14.16 27.45
C ASN A 201 6.74 12.98 27.60
N ASN A 202 5.90 12.70 26.59
CA ASN A 202 4.88 11.66 26.65
C ASN A 202 5.00 10.69 25.46
N VAL A 203 5.90 9.72 25.59
CA VAL A 203 6.08 8.62 24.63
C VAL A 203 5.52 7.33 25.22
N LYS A 204 4.40 6.85 24.65
CA LYS A 204 3.74 5.61 25.04
C LYS A 204 4.22 4.46 24.17
N ILE A 205 4.85 3.46 24.79
CA ILE A 205 5.36 2.26 24.11
C ILE A 205 4.37 1.13 24.25
N PHE A 206 4.18 0.29 23.23
CA PHE A 206 3.33 -0.89 23.34
C PHE A 206 3.77 -2.00 22.40
N ASP A 207 3.44 -3.24 22.74
CA ASP A 207 3.72 -4.37 21.86
C ASP A 207 2.82 -4.31 20.62
N TYR A 208 3.47 -4.28 19.47
CA TYR A 208 2.86 -4.32 18.15
C TYR A 208 1.96 -5.54 17.95
N SER A 209 2.25 -6.67 18.61
CA SER A 209 1.45 -7.90 18.52
C SER A 209 -0.01 -7.67 18.94
N HIS A 210 -0.25 -6.75 19.89
CA HIS A 210 -1.61 -6.40 20.34
C HIS A 210 -2.47 -5.78 19.23
N LEU A 211 -1.89 -5.17 18.19
CA LEU A 211 -2.67 -4.69 17.03
C LEU A 211 -3.28 -5.81 16.20
N PHE A 212 -2.84 -7.06 16.38
CA PHE A 212 -3.43 -8.21 15.70
C PHE A 212 -4.28 -9.03 16.65
N ASN A 213 -3.83 -9.18 17.89
CA ASN A 213 -4.49 -10.03 18.88
C ASN A 213 -5.68 -9.31 19.54
N SER A 214 -5.59 -8.00 19.72
CA SER A 214 -6.57 -7.20 20.48
C SER A 214 -6.61 -5.75 20.01
N PRO A 215 -6.90 -5.49 18.72
CA PRO A 215 -6.80 -4.15 18.15
C PRO A 215 -7.76 -3.15 18.80
N ASP A 216 -8.97 -3.56 19.18
CA ASP A 216 -9.96 -2.72 19.88
C ASP A 216 -9.35 -2.11 21.16
N LYS A 217 -8.72 -2.94 22.01
CA LYS A 217 -8.05 -2.49 23.23
C LYS A 217 -6.95 -1.47 22.97
N VAL A 218 -6.18 -1.65 21.87
CA VAL A 218 -5.11 -0.70 21.51
C VAL A 218 -5.70 0.67 21.18
N PHE A 219 -6.70 0.72 20.29
CA PHE A 219 -7.29 1.99 19.86
C PHE A 219 -8.08 2.67 20.98
N GLU A 220 -8.77 1.92 21.85
CA GLU A 220 -9.42 2.48 23.04
C GLU A 220 -8.40 3.13 23.98
N LYS A 221 -7.27 2.46 24.25
CA LYS A 221 -6.23 2.99 25.13
C LYS A 221 -5.51 4.19 24.49
N MET A 222 -5.26 4.14 23.19
CA MET A 222 -4.77 5.31 22.43
C MET A 222 -5.75 6.48 22.55
N GLY A 223 -7.04 6.20 22.40
CA GLY A 223 -8.13 7.17 22.53
C GLY A 223 -8.13 7.86 23.89
N LYS A 224 -8.10 7.08 24.97
CA LYS A 224 -8.00 7.58 26.35
C LYS A 224 -6.80 8.50 26.57
N VAL A 225 -5.63 8.15 26.03
CA VAL A 225 -4.40 8.96 26.21
C VAL A 225 -4.39 10.20 25.31
N ALA A 226 -4.85 10.09 24.07
CA ALA A 226 -4.81 11.19 23.10
C ALA A 226 -6.05 12.10 23.12
N GLY A 227 -7.10 11.70 23.82
CA GLY A 227 -8.37 12.42 23.92
C GLY A 227 -9.26 12.24 22.69
N PHE A 228 -9.33 11.04 22.10
CA PHE A 228 -10.33 10.69 21.10
C PHE A 228 -11.13 9.45 21.51
N GLU A 229 -12.33 9.34 20.97
CA GLU A 229 -13.17 8.15 21.06
C GLU A 229 -13.16 7.40 19.74
N VAL A 230 -13.18 6.07 19.83
CA VAL A 230 -13.36 5.19 18.68
C VAL A 230 -14.85 5.19 18.32
N SER A 231 -15.24 5.94 17.29
CA SER A 231 -16.62 6.03 16.82
C SER A 231 -16.96 4.97 15.78
N ASN A 232 -15.96 4.36 15.14
CA ASN A 232 -16.17 3.29 14.16
C ASN A 232 -15.13 2.15 14.33
N PRO A 233 -15.51 1.01 14.93
CA PRO A 233 -14.62 -0.13 15.12
C PRO A 233 -14.58 -1.08 13.90
N SER A 234 -15.36 -0.86 12.86
CA SER A 234 -15.50 -1.81 11.73
C SER A 234 -14.16 -2.16 11.07
N MET A 235 -13.26 -1.18 10.93
CA MET A 235 -11.94 -1.37 10.32
C MET A 235 -10.85 -1.84 11.29
N ILE A 236 -11.12 -1.79 12.59
CA ILE A 236 -10.18 -2.21 13.63
C ILE A 236 -10.01 -3.73 13.57
N LYS A 237 -11.09 -4.44 13.19
CA LYS A 237 -11.13 -5.90 12.98
C LYS A 237 -10.76 -6.33 11.56
N THR A 238 -10.67 -5.38 10.61
CA THR A 238 -10.25 -5.71 9.25
C THR A 238 -8.81 -6.20 9.31
N ARG A 239 -8.63 -7.51 9.07
CA ARG A 239 -7.32 -8.13 8.99
C ARG A 239 -6.46 -7.30 8.05
N LEU A 240 -5.30 -6.85 8.53
CA LEU A 240 -4.21 -6.34 7.71
C LEU A 240 -3.69 -7.47 6.82
N ASN A 241 -4.51 -7.93 5.88
CA ASN A 241 -4.03 -8.90 4.94
C ASN A 241 -3.11 -8.12 4.00
N GLY A 242 -1.80 -8.24 4.25
CA GLY A 242 -0.78 -7.70 3.36
C GLY A 242 -1.03 -8.12 1.91
N LEU A 243 -1.71 -9.25 1.70
CA LEU A 243 -2.18 -9.71 0.41
C LEU A 243 -3.26 -8.82 -0.20
N ALA A 244 -4.34 -8.48 0.52
CA ALA A 244 -5.40 -7.59 -0.01
C ALA A 244 -4.85 -6.21 -0.39
N ASN A 245 -3.94 -5.66 0.42
CA ASN A 245 -3.28 -4.39 0.11
C ASN A 245 -2.35 -4.49 -1.11
N ARG A 246 -1.57 -5.57 -1.25
CA ARG A 246 -0.73 -5.78 -2.44
C ARG A 246 -1.58 -6.06 -3.68
N PHE A 247 -2.66 -6.81 -3.53
CA PHE A 247 -3.65 -7.03 -4.57
C PHE A 247 -4.18 -5.70 -5.11
N MET A 248 -4.59 -4.82 -4.19
CA MET A 248 -5.03 -3.46 -4.50
C MET A 248 -3.92 -2.56 -5.04
N LEU A 249 -2.64 -2.96 -5.05
CA LEU A 249 -1.54 -2.18 -5.64
C LEU A 249 -1.20 -2.63 -7.05
N TYR A 250 -1.10 -3.94 -7.28
CA TYR A 250 -0.43 -4.49 -8.47
C TYR A 250 -1.37 -5.07 -9.54
N ASN A 251 -2.67 -5.17 -9.28
CA ASN A 251 -3.63 -5.81 -10.19
C ASN A 251 -4.37 -4.81 -11.10
N GLY A 252 -3.63 -3.83 -11.64
CA GLY A 252 -4.10 -2.93 -12.68
C GLY A 252 -3.75 -3.44 -14.08
N PHE A 253 -4.61 -3.17 -15.06
CA PHE A 253 -4.38 -3.49 -16.47
C PHE A 253 -5.04 -2.45 -17.37
N SER A 254 -4.73 -2.47 -18.66
CA SER A 254 -5.41 -1.60 -19.63
C SER A 254 -5.92 -2.38 -20.83
N ILE A 255 -7.00 -1.88 -21.41
CA ILE A 255 -7.54 -2.38 -22.67
C ILE A 255 -7.27 -1.34 -23.75
N ARG A 256 -6.54 -1.75 -24.78
CA ARG A 256 -6.28 -0.97 -26.00
C ARG A 256 -7.36 -1.27 -27.03
N ILE A 257 -7.87 -0.21 -27.62
CA ILE A 257 -8.94 -0.21 -28.61
C ILE A 257 -8.35 0.37 -29.89
N ASP A 258 -8.33 -0.46 -30.92
CA ASP A 258 -7.82 -0.10 -32.23
C ASP A 258 -8.95 0.29 -33.18
N MET A 259 -8.58 0.72 -34.38
CA MET A 259 -9.54 1.14 -35.40
C MET A 259 -10.46 0.01 -35.86
N GLN A 260 -10.01 -1.26 -35.81
CA GLN A 260 -10.86 -2.40 -36.14
C GLN A 260 -11.99 -2.54 -35.12
N THR A 261 -11.65 -2.53 -33.83
CA THR A 261 -12.62 -2.60 -32.73
C THR A 261 -13.64 -1.46 -32.83
N LEU A 262 -13.18 -0.22 -33.11
CA LEU A 262 -14.07 0.93 -33.30
C LEU A 262 -15.04 0.75 -34.47
N ARG A 263 -14.56 0.17 -35.59
CA ARG A 263 -15.43 -0.14 -36.75
C ARG A 263 -16.47 -1.19 -36.38
N GLU A 264 -16.09 -2.22 -35.65
CA GLU A 264 -17.00 -3.27 -35.19
C GLU A 264 -18.05 -2.72 -34.23
N TRP A 265 -17.67 -1.88 -33.28
CA TRP A 265 -18.61 -1.20 -32.37
C TRP A 265 -19.59 -0.29 -33.11
N LYS A 266 -19.13 0.48 -34.10
CA LYS A 266 -20.03 1.26 -34.96
C LYS A 266 -21.02 0.38 -35.72
N LYS A 267 -20.59 -0.77 -36.25
CA LYS A 267 -21.50 -1.74 -36.89
C LYS A 267 -22.54 -2.29 -35.91
N LYS A 268 -22.22 -2.37 -34.62
CA LYS A 268 -23.17 -2.73 -33.54
C LYS A 268 -24.06 -1.57 -33.08
N GLY A 269 -23.96 -0.38 -33.69
CA GLY A 269 -24.74 0.81 -33.33
C GLY A 269 -24.17 1.59 -32.13
N ILE A 270 -22.97 1.28 -31.66
CA ILE A 270 -22.35 1.99 -30.52
C ILE A 270 -21.82 3.34 -31.00
N ASN A 271 -22.29 4.43 -30.40
CA ASN A 271 -21.86 5.79 -30.75
C ASN A 271 -20.44 6.08 -30.26
N THR A 272 -19.50 6.26 -31.19
CA THR A 272 -18.10 6.62 -30.91
C THR A 272 -17.75 8.05 -31.38
N GLU A 273 -18.74 8.90 -31.71
CA GLU A 273 -18.54 10.17 -32.44
C GLU A 273 -17.84 11.27 -31.64
N LYS A 274 -17.98 11.29 -30.30
CA LYS A 274 -17.30 12.25 -29.41
C LYS A 274 -15.77 12.30 -29.59
N ARG A 275 -15.17 11.32 -30.27
CA ARG A 275 -13.71 11.13 -30.38
C ARG A 275 -13.09 11.53 -31.71
N ARG A 276 -13.90 11.84 -32.76
CA ARG A 276 -13.35 12.30 -34.05
C ARG A 276 -12.50 13.58 -33.89
N ASN A 277 -12.84 14.44 -32.93
CA ASN A 277 -12.10 15.69 -32.65
C ASN A 277 -10.82 15.49 -31.81
N ILE A 278 -10.64 14.34 -31.15
CA ILE A 278 -9.43 14.06 -30.34
C ILE A 278 -8.27 13.67 -31.26
N TYR A 279 -8.52 12.88 -32.30
CA TYR A 279 -7.50 12.47 -33.27
C TYR A 279 -6.98 13.62 -34.14
N GLN A 280 -7.77 14.69 -34.33
CA GLN A 280 -7.43 15.82 -35.21
C GLN A 280 -6.46 16.84 -34.58
N ASN A 281 -6.21 16.79 -33.26
CA ASN A 281 -5.43 17.82 -32.54
C ASN A 281 -4.05 17.36 -32.00
N PHE A 282 -3.53 16.21 -32.43
CA PHE A 282 -2.20 15.74 -31.98
C PHE A 282 -1.08 16.18 -32.92
N SER A 283 -0.14 16.99 -32.42
CA SER A 283 1.09 17.29 -33.16
C SER A 283 2.07 16.12 -33.10
N LEU A 284 2.77 15.85 -34.21
CA LEU A 284 3.83 14.83 -34.35
C LEU A 284 4.86 14.88 -33.21
N LYS A 285 5.12 16.08 -32.68
CA LYS A 285 6.06 16.31 -31.57
C LYS A 285 5.65 15.62 -30.26
N ARG A 286 4.34 15.47 -29.97
CA ARG A 286 3.84 14.77 -28.77
C ARG A 286 3.84 13.25 -28.91
N ILE A 287 3.71 12.75 -30.14
CA ILE A 287 3.74 11.31 -30.47
C ILE A 287 5.15 10.75 -30.22
N MET A 288 6.18 11.52 -30.55
CA MET A 288 7.58 11.09 -30.43
C MET A 288 8.15 11.17 -29.00
N MET A 289 7.55 11.93 -28.07
CA MET A 289 8.11 12.14 -26.72
C MET A 289 7.57 11.21 -25.63
N ASN A 290 6.47 10.48 -25.86
CA ASN A 290 5.71 9.83 -24.77
C ASN A 290 5.44 8.31 -24.93
N ASP A 291 6.02 7.61 -25.91
CA ASP A 291 5.65 6.20 -26.25
C ASP A 291 4.12 6.00 -26.38
N TYR A 292 3.38 7.07 -26.66
CA TYR A 292 1.93 7.10 -26.67
C TYR A 292 1.47 7.17 -28.12
N ASN A 293 0.93 6.06 -28.61
CA ASN A 293 0.35 6.01 -29.94
C ASN A 293 -1.03 6.70 -29.90
N PRO A 294 -1.22 7.89 -30.51
CA PRO A 294 -2.48 8.61 -30.46
C PRO A 294 -3.60 7.89 -31.23
N PHE A 295 -3.27 6.88 -32.03
CA PHE A 295 -4.23 6.03 -32.77
C PHE A 295 -4.76 4.86 -31.94
N LEU A 296 -4.29 4.68 -30.72
CA LEU A 296 -4.73 3.63 -29.81
C LEU A 296 -5.41 4.26 -28.59
N LEU A 297 -6.73 4.12 -28.52
CA LEU A 297 -7.47 4.46 -27.30
C LEU A 297 -7.12 3.42 -26.24
N CYS A 298 -6.90 3.89 -25.02
CA CYS A 298 -6.54 3.05 -23.90
C CYS A 298 -7.50 3.37 -22.74
N CYS A 299 -8.10 2.33 -22.16
CA CYS A 299 -8.90 2.45 -20.95
C CYS A 299 -8.24 1.63 -19.84
N ARG A 300 -7.95 2.26 -18.70
CA ARG A 300 -7.29 1.64 -17.56
C ARG A 300 -8.33 1.11 -16.57
N PHE A 301 -8.12 -0.14 -16.19
CA PHE A 301 -8.96 -0.89 -15.28
C PHE A 301 -8.14 -1.46 -14.13
N LYS A 302 -8.84 -1.86 -13.07
CA LYS A 302 -8.24 -2.47 -11.91
C LYS A 302 -9.22 -3.39 -11.21
N PHE A 303 -8.72 -4.51 -10.69
CA PHE A 303 -9.47 -5.30 -9.71
C PHE A 303 -9.45 -4.57 -8.37
N GLU A 304 -10.63 -4.21 -7.87
CA GLU A 304 -10.84 -3.52 -6.60
C GLU A 304 -11.49 -4.44 -5.57
N ILE A 305 -11.26 -4.17 -4.29
CA ILE A 305 -11.99 -4.77 -3.17
C ILE A 305 -12.85 -3.65 -2.59
N PRO A 306 -14.18 -3.61 -2.82
CA PRO A 306 -15.03 -2.48 -2.44
C PRO A 306 -14.99 -2.12 -0.95
N GLU A 307 -14.81 -3.13 -0.10
CA GLU A 307 -14.73 -3.00 1.37
C GLU A 307 -13.40 -2.42 1.83
N VAL A 308 -12.36 -2.51 1.00
CA VAL A 308 -11.04 -1.95 1.31
C VAL A 308 -11.05 -0.50 0.85
N ILE A 309 -10.93 0.40 1.82
CA ILE A 309 -10.75 1.84 1.57
C ILE A 309 -9.65 1.99 0.50
N ARG A 310 -9.81 2.92 -0.45
CA ARG A 310 -8.80 3.19 -1.48
C ARG A 310 -7.58 3.87 -0.86
N VAL A 311 -6.79 3.12 -0.10
CA VAL A 311 -5.69 3.66 0.72
C VAL A 311 -4.40 3.79 -0.09
N CYS A 312 -4.43 3.38 -1.35
CA CYS A 312 -3.31 3.56 -2.27
C CYS A 312 -3.46 4.94 -2.94
N GLU A 313 -3.15 6.00 -2.21
CA GLU A 313 -3.21 7.40 -2.65
C GLU A 313 -2.35 7.72 -3.91
N ASP A 314 -1.58 6.74 -4.43
CA ASP A 314 -0.62 6.88 -5.53
C ASP A 314 -1.06 6.29 -6.89
N TRP A 315 -2.27 5.75 -7.02
CA TRP A 315 -2.79 5.28 -8.30
C TRP A 315 -4.12 6.00 -8.52
N GLY A 316 -4.27 6.73 -9.62
CA GLY A 316 -5.38 7.66 -9.88
C GLY A 316 -6.74 7.13 -9.44
N GLN A 317 -7.66 8.02 -9.07
CA GLN A 317 -8.96 7.61 -8.53
C GLN A 317 -9.70 6.73 -9.56
N TYR A 318 -9.85 5.45 -9.24
CA TYR A 318 -10.70 4.55 -9.99
C TYR A 318 -12.15 4.77 -9.54
N GLN A 319 -13.11 4.59 -10.43
CA GLN A 319 -14.52 4.53 -10.10
C GLN A 319 -15.00 3.10 -10.30
N LYS A 320 -15.76 2.58 -9.34
CA LYS A 320 -16.31 1.23 -9.42
C LYS A 320 -17.30 1.19 -10.60
N LEU A 321 -17.16 0.19 -11.46
CA LEU A 321 -18.12 -0.11 -12.52
C LEU A 321 -19.07 -1.22 -12.12
N ILE A 322 -18.53 -2.35 -11.66
CA ILE A 322 -19.33 -3.55 -11.35
C ILE A 322 -18.70 -4.36 -10.22
N THR A 323 -19.54 -4.98 -9.38
CA THR A 323 -19.10 -6.03 -8.45
C THR A 323 -19.14 -7.37 -9.18
N LEU A 324 -18.05 -8.13 -9.13
CA LEU A 324 -17.98 -9.46 -9.72
C LEU A 324 -18.67 -10.48 -8.81
N ASP A 325 -19.29 -11.50 -9.41
CA ASP A 325 -19.77 -12.70 -8.72
C ASP A 325 -18.56 -13.51 -8.23
N ASP A 326 -18.66 -14.07 -7.03
CA ASP A 326 -17.63 -14.91 -6.42
C ASP A 326 -17.30 -16.15 -7.28
N LYS A 327 -18.24 -16.61 -8.11
CA LYS A 327 -18.03 -17.69 -9.09
C LYS A 327 -17.04 -17.34 -10.21
N LEU A 328 -16.84 -16.06 -10.52
CA LEU A 328 -15.92 -15.64 -11.58
C LEU A 328 -14.45 -15.69 -11.15
N LEU A 329 -14.18 -15.45 -9.86
CA LEU A 329 -12.83 -15.40 -9.28
C LEU A 329 -12.78 -16.15 -7.93
N PRO A 330 -13.19 -17.43 -7.89
CA PRO A 330 -13.43 -18.14 -6.63
C PRO A 330 -12.18 -18.22 -5.75
N SER A 331 -11.02 -18.52 -6.34
CA SER A 331 -9.75 -18.66 -5.61
C SER A 331 -9.30 -17.35 -4.97
N VAL A 332 -9.59 -16.23 -5.64
CA VAL A 332 -9.26 -14.88 -5.16
C VAL A 332 -10.16 -14.52 -3.98
N VAL A 333 -11.48 -14.71 -4.13
CA VAL A 333 -12.46 -14.39 -3.09
C VAL A 333 -12.25 -15.26 -1.85
N GLU A 334 -12.04 -16.56 -2.03
CA GLU A 334 -11.74 -17.49 -0.92
C GLU A 334 -10.49 -17.04 -0.14
N THR A 335 -9.44 -16.67 -0.86
CA THR A 335 -8.16 -16.27 -0.26
C THR A 335 -8.24 -14.93 0.46
N LEU A 336 -8.92 -13.94 -0.13
CA LEU A 336 -9.01 -12.59 0.41
C LEU A 336 -10.12 -12.45 1.46
N GLY A 337 -11.16 -13.29 1.37
CA GLY A 337 -12.36 -13.22 2.19
C GLY A 337 -13.28 -12.04 1.86
N SER A 338 -13.17 -11.47 0.66
CA SER A 338 -13.91 -10.27 0.25
C SER A 338 -14.33 -10.32 -1.22
N LYS A 339 -15.42 -9.64 -1.54
CA LYS A 339 -15.90 -9.46 -2.91
C LYS A 339 -14.92 -8.63 -3.73
N ILE A 340 -14.84 -8.94 -5.02
CA ILE A 340 -14.00 -8.21 -5.98
C ILE A 340 -14.89 -7.39 -6.93
N ALA A 341 -14.39 -6.25 -7.37
CA ALA A 341 -15.04 -5.37 -8.32
C ALA A 341 -14.06 -4.98 -9.44
N ILE A 342 -14.61 -4.47 -10.54
CA ILE A 342 -13.83 -3.80 -11.59
C ILE A 342 -13.97 -2.30 -11.41
N GLY A 343 -12.84 -1.62 -11.21
CA GLY A 343 -12.73 -0.17 -11.26
C GLY A 343 -12.20 0.29 -12.61
N VAL A 344 -12.66 1.44 -13.09
CA VAL A 344 -12.11 2.17 -14.25
C VAL A 344 -11.52 3.49 -13.80
N GLN A 345 -10.43 3.95 -14.41
CA GLN A 345 -9.87 5.24 -14.02
C GLN A 345 -10.84 6.39 -14.32
N GLU A 346 -10.96 7.38 -13.42
CA GLU A 346 -11.98 8.43 -13.53
C GLU A 346 -11.86 9.29 -14.80
N ASP A 347 -10.64 9.64 -15.19
CA ASP A 347 -10.35 10.36 -16.42
C ASP A 347 -10.68 9.53 -17.66
N ASP A 348 -10.41 8.23 -17.62
CA ASP A 348 -10.81 7.33 -18.71
C ASP A 348 -12.34 7.19 -18.76
N LYS A 349 -13.03 7.01 -17.64
CA LYS A 349 -14.50 6.89 -17.60
C LYS A 349 -15.20 8.06 -18.29
N LYS A 350 -14.69 9.28 -18.14
CA LYS A 350 -15.25 10.48 -18.80
C LYS A 350 -15.07 10.45 -20.31
N ASN A 351 -14.08 9.70 -20.80
CA ASN A 351 -13.75 9.57 -22.22
C ASN A 351 -14.48 8.40 -22.90
N PHE A 352 -15.14 7.48 -22.17
CA PHE A 352 -15.87 6.34 -22.73
C PHE A 352 -17.37 6.42 -22.45
N SER A 353 -18.19 6.07 -23.44
CA SER A 353 -19.64 5.90 -23.26
C SER A 353 -19.91 4.63 -22.43
N ASN A 354 -21.12 4.54 -21.86
CA ASN A 354 -21.52 3.35 -21.11
C ASN A 354 -21.52 2.10 -21.99
N ASP A 355 -21.91 2.21 -23.26
CA ASP A 355 -21.91 1.07 -24.19
C ASP A 355 -20.49 0.59 -24.52
N GLU A 356 -19.55 1.51 -24.72
CA GLU A 356 -18.13 1.16 -24.90
C GLU A 356 -17.56 0.49 -23.65
N LEU A 357 -17.90 1.00 -22.45
CA LEU A 357 -17.52 0.39 -21.18
C LEU A 357 -18.15 -1.00 -21.00
N ASN A 358 -19.40 -1.20 -21.42
CA ASN A 358 -20.08 -2.49 -21.34
C ASN A 358 -19.42 -3.54 -22.25
N GLU A 359 -19.00 -3.18 -23.46
CA GLU A 359 -18.25 -4.11 -24.33
C GLU A 359 -16.87 -4.46 -23.74
N MET A 360 -16.18 -3.49 -23.13
CA MET A 360 -14.93 -3.77 -22.41
C MET A 360 -15.15 -4.66 -21.18
N LEU A 361 -16.24 -4.46 -20.43
CA LEU A 361 -16.58 -5.31 -19.29
C LEU A 361 -16.85 -6.75 -19.70
N LYS A 362 -17.53 -6.98 -20.83
CA LYS A 362 -17.69 -8.34 -21.40
C LYS A 362 -16.34 -8.99 -21.70
N TYR A 363 -15.41 -8.24 -22.30
CA TYR A 363 -14.04 -8.71 -22.52
C TYR A 363 -13.35 -9.08 -21.20
N ILE A 364 -13.46 -8.23 -20.19
CA ILE A 364 -12.85 -8.47 -18.88
C ILE A 364 -13.40 -9.75 -18.26
N ILE A 365 -14.72 -9.91 -18.23
CA ILE A 365 -15.39 -11.06 -17.61
C ILE A 365 -15.05 -12.35 -18.33
N ASP A 366 -15.10 -12.38 -19.67
CA ASP A 366 -14.94 -13.62 -20.43
C ASP A 366 -13.47 -14.01 -20.64
N VAL A 367 -12.56 -13.04 -20.70
CA VAL A 367 -11.16 -13.28 -21.11
C VAL A 367 -10.19 -13.07 -19.95
N ILE A 368 -10.31 -11.94 -19.24
CA ILE A 368 -9.31 -11.53 -18.25
C ILE A 368 -9.56 -12.20 -16.90
N CYS A 369 -10.81 -12.27 -16.42
CA CYS A 369 -11.14 -12.86 -15.13
C CYS A 369 -10.71 -14.34 -15.01
N PRO A 370 -11.01 -15.24 -15.98
CA PRO A 370 -10.59 -16.64 -15.87
C PRO A 370 -9.06 -16.81 -15.79
N ARG A 371 -8.32 -16.03 -16.59
CA ARG A 371 -6.86 -15.99 -16.56
C ARG A 371 -6.33 -15.45 -15.25
N PHE A 372 -6.96 -14.40 -14.74
CA PHE A 372 -6.59 -13.81 -13.48
C PHE A 372 -6.75 -14.83 -12.34
N ASN A 373 -7.92 -15.48 -12.24
CA ASN A 373 -8.16 -16.48 -11.21
C ASN A 373 -7.15 -17.63 -11.28
N LYS A 374 -6.91 -18.16 -12.49
CA LYS A 374 -5.98 -19.27 -12.70
C LYS A 374 -4.54 -18.91 -12.32
N ASN A 375 -4.06 -17.76 -12.78
CA ASN A 375 -2.71 -17.29 -12.44
C ASN A 375 -2.57 -16.99 -10.95
N PHE A 376 -3.60 -16.43 -10.33
CA PHE A 376 -3.62 -16.18 -8.89
C PHE A 376 -3.49 -17.48 -8.09
N GLU A 377 -4.23 -18.53 -8.46
CA GLU A 377 -4.16 -19.85 -7.84
C GLU A 377 -2.73 -20.44 -7.92
N ILE A 378 -2.14 -20.43 -9.11
CA ILE A 378 -0.79 -20.96 -9.35
C ILE A 378 0.24 -20.19 -8.53
N LEU A 379 0.19 -18.86 -8.58
CA LEU A 379 1.12 -18.02 -7.82
C LEU A 379 0.94 -18.19 -6.33
N MET A 380 -0.29 -18.31 -5.83
CA MET A 380 -0.55 -18.56 -4.41
C MET A 380 0.07 -19.89 -3.96
N LYS A 381 -0.09 -20.95 -4.75
CA LYS A 381 0.56 -22.24 -4.49
C LYS A 381 2.08 -22.10 -4.48
N TYR A 382 2.65 -21.40 -5.45
CA TYR A 382 4.08 -21.17 -5.53
C TYR A 382 4.60 -20.36 -4.33
N TYR A 383 3.94 -19.25 -3.98
CA TYR A 383 4.30 -18.42 -2.83
C TYR A 383 4.28 -19.21 -1.52
N LYS A 384 3.21 -19.98 -1.27
CA LYS A 384 3.06 -20.79 -0.06
C LYS A 384 4.15 -21.86 0.07
N ASN A 385 4.62 -22.41 -1.05
CA ASN A 385 5.53 -23.57 -1.05
C ASN A 385 7.00 -23.19 -1.20
N TYR A 386 7.33 -22.09 -1.89
CA TYR A 386 8.71 -21.79 -2.31
C TYR A 386 9.22 -20.40 -1.93
N VAL A 387 8.34 -19.48 -1.49
CA VAL A 387 8.72 -18.08 -1.21
C VAL A 387 8.50 -17.70 0.24
N TYR A 388 7.40 -18.13 0.85
CA TYR A 388 7.05 -17.76 2.20
C TYR A 388 7.81 -18.62 3.21
N GLU A 389 8.72 -17.99 3.95
CA GLU A 389 9.39 -18.60 5.08
C GLU A 389 8.45 -18.64 6.29
N LYS A 390 8.01 -19.87 6.60
CA LYS A 390 7.18 -20.16 7.78
C LYS A 390 8.00 -20.15 9.06
N ASP A 391 9.26 -20.57 9.01
CA ASP A 391 10.11 -20.69 10.19
C ASP A 391 11.41 -19.94 9.96
N LEU A 392 11.88 -19.22 10.97
CA LEU A 392 13.17 -18.54 10.84
C LEU A 392 14.29 -19.56 10.92
N LYS A 393 14.93 -19.82 9.78
CA LYS A 393 16.14 -20.64 9.73
C LYS A 393 17.33 -19.86 10.27
N GLN A 394 18.19 -20.55 11.00
CA GLN A 394 19.47 -19.99 11.42
C GLN A 394 20.36 -19.85 10.18
N SER A 395 20.66 -18.61 9.81
CA SER A 395 21.53 -18.26 8.70
C SER A 395 22.59 -17.28 9.16
N ASN A 396 23.61 -17.06 8.33
CA ASN A 396 24.65 -16.07 8.61
C ASN A 396 24.05 -14.65 8.68
N LEU A 397 23.12 -14.32 7.79
CA LEU A 397 22.43 -13.03 7.74
C LEU A 397 21.56 -12.80 8.98
N TYR A 398 20.79 -13.80 9.40
CA TYR A 398 19.97 -13.71 10.63
C TYR A 398 20.86 -13.62 11.87
N SER A 399 21.93 -14.42 11.94
CA SER A 399 22.88 -14.40 13.05
C SER A 399 23.56 -13.04 13.17
N GLN A 400 24.00 -12.45 12.05
CA GLN A 400 24.56 -11.10 12.02
C GLN A 400 23.53 -10.06 12.45
N PHE A 401 22.32 -10.10 11.88
CA PHE A 401 21.24 -9.18 12.26
C PHE A 401 20.94 -9.22 13.75
N LYS A 402 20.83 -10.43 14.32
CA LYS A 402 20.59 -10.64 15.75
C LYS A 402 21.74 -10.08 16.57
N LYS A 403 22.99 -10.44 16.25
CA LYS A 403 24.19 -9.95 16.94
C LYS A 403 24.24 -8.41 16.97
N GLU A 404 23.95 -7.74 15.87
CA GLU A 404 24.06 -6.28 15.75
C GLU A 404 22.91 -5.50 16.40
N ASN A 405 21.77 -6.15 16.68
CA ASN A 405 20.58 -5.48 17.21
C ASN A 405 20.12 -6.02 18.56
N GLN A 406 20.72 -7.09 19.10
CA GLN A 406 20.28 -7.70 20.36
C GLN A 406 20.24 -6.69 21.52
N SER A 407 21.26 -5.85 21.67
CA SER A 407 21.32 -4.85 22.75
C SER A 407 20.18 -3.84 22.66
N GLU A 408 19.88 -3.35 21.46
CA GLU A 408 18.76 -2.43 21.20
C GLU A 408 17.42 -3.03 21.63
N TYR A 409 17.22 -4.32 21.35
CA TYR A 409 15.96 -4.99 21.70
C TYR A 409 15.89 -5.37 23.18
N ASN A 410 17.01 -5.73 23.80
CA ASN A 410 17.06 -5.97 25.24
C ASN A 410 16.70 -4.69 26.02
N GLU A 411 17.23 -3.53 25.63
CA GLU A 411 16.95 -2.27 26.30
C GLU A 411 15.51 -1.80 26.09
N ILE A 412 14.97 -1.88 24.86
CA ILE A 412 13.57 -1.47 24.64
C ILE A 412 12.57 -2.40 25.35
N ASN A 413 12.90 -3.69 25.48
CA ASN A 413 12.02 -4.65 26.15
C ASN A 413 11.90 -4.40 27.66
N LYS A 414 12.97 -3.93 28.31
CA LYS A 414 12.90 -3.47 29.72
C LYS A 414 11.86 -2.36 29.85
N ILE A 415 11.92 -1.37 28.97
CA ILE A 415 10.98 -0.23 28.98
C ILE A 415 9.56 -0.65 28.62
N LEU A 416 9.41 -1.59 27.67
CA LEU A 416 8.11 -2.14 27.31
C LEU A 416 7.44 -2.85 28.49
N ASN A 417 8.20 -3.63 29.26
CA ASN A 417 7.70 -4.34 30.44
C ASN A 417 7.30 -3.39 31.58
N ASP A 418 7.93 -2.22 31.66
CA ASP A 418 7.59 -1.18 32.64
C ASP A 418 6.53 -0.19 32.11
N SER A 419 5.96 -0.44 30.93
CA SER A 419 5.08 0.53 30.27
C SER A 419 3.69 0.59 30.90
N ASP A 420 3.25 1.81 31.22
CA ASP A 420 1.85 2.08 31.60
C ASP A 420 0.85 1.82 30.45
N PHE A 421 1.34 1.60 29.22
CA PHE A 421 0.54 1.22 28.08
C PHE A 421 0.36 -0.31 27.92
N LEU A 422 0.79 -1.16 28.86
CA LEU A 422 0.54 -2.62 28.80
C LEU A 422 -0.95 -2.95 28.58
N ILE A 423 -1.22 -3.84 27.62
CA ILE A 423 -2.57 -4.31 27.30
C ILE A 423 -2.68 -5.72 27.88
N ASN A 424 -3.30 -5.82 29.06
CA ASN A 424 -3.62 -7.09 29.71
C ASN A 424 -4.79 -7.80 29.03
#